data_AF-A0A842KQJ5-F1
#
_entry.id   AF-A0A842KQJ5-F1
#
_cell.length_a   1.000
_cell.length_b   1.000
_cell.length_c   1.000
_cell.angle_alpha   90.00
_cell.angle_beta   90.00
_cell.angle_gamma   90.00
#
_symmetry.space_group_name_H-M   'P 1'
#
loop_
_entity.id
_entity.type
_entity.pdbx_description
1 polymer ?
#
loop_
_entity_poly.entity_id
_entity_poly.type
_entity_poly.pdbx_seq_one_letter_code
_entity_poly.pdbx_strand_id
1 'polypeptide(L)'
;MVINILSATNGYISRIKNFSPNACMFLIYVFLISFNLGVYKVIFNLYILRLGYTEDFLGLILSLTSISTGVFSIPSAIICDRMGRKRTLLLSCLLLILSLIFLYTTTIKEMLAFFSILYGASSALNIVTGSTFMLENSKP
;
A
#
# COMPACT_ATOMS: atom_id res chain seq x y z
N MET A 1 21.98 -29.31 15.23
CA MET A 1 21.08 -28.12 15.18
C MET A 1 21.31 -27.26 13.94
N VAL A 2 22.56 -26.92 13.58
CA VAL A 2 22.91 -26.08 12.40
C VAL A 2 22.53 -26.71 11.04
N ILE A 3 22.61 -28.04 10.91
CA ILE A 3 22.28 -28.76 9.65
C ILE A 3 20.77 -28.66 9.31
N ASN A 4 19.88 -28.56 10.31
CA ASN A 4 18.44 -28.37 10.07
C ASN A 4 18.08 -26.97 9.57
N ILE A 5 18.92 -25.96 9.84
CA ILE A 5 18.68 -24.59 9.36
C ILE A 5 19.02 -24.49 7.87
N LEU A 6 20.12 -25.13 7.44
CA LEU A 6 20.54 -25.17 6.03
C LEU A 6 19.60 -25.99 5.14
N SER A 7 19.01 -27.07 5.66
CA SER A 7 17.97 -27.82 4.92
C SER A 7 16.64 -27.07 4.87
N ALA A 8 16.29 -26.32 5.93
CA ALA A 8 15.12 -25.46 5.95
C ALA A 8 15.25 -24.27 4.97
N THR A 9 16.42 -23.63 4.88
CA THR A 9 16.65 -22.53 3.92
C THR A 9 16.62 -23.03 2.48
N ASN A 10 17.23 -24.18 2.18
CA ASN A 10 17.15 -24.81 0.86
C ASN A 10 15.72 -25.23 0.49
N GLY A 11 14.94 -25.72 1.46
CA GLY A 11 13.51 -26.01 1.29
C GLY A 11 12.67 -24.76 0.99
N TYR A 12 12.96 -23.63 1.65
CA TYR A 12 12.30 -22.35 1.40
C TYR A 12 12.63 -21.78 0.01
N ILE A 13 13.90 -21.80 -0.38
CA ILE A 13 14.36 -21.32 -1.70
C ILE A 13 13.77 -22.18 -2.82
N SER A 14 13.66 -23.50 -2.62
CA SER A 14 13.02 -24.41 -3.57
C SER A 14 11.51 -24.16 -3.68
N ARG A 15 10.81 -23.84 -2.58
CA ARG A 15 9.40 -23.43 -2.62
C ARG A 15 9.19 -22.11 -3.33
N ILE A 16 10.04 -21.10 -3.10
CA ILE A 16 9.99 -19.81 -3.81
C ILE A 16 10.20 -20.00 -5.32
N LYS A 17 11.07 -20.94 -5.74
CA LYS A 17 11.24 -21.29 -7.17
C LYS A 17 10.01 -21.96 -7.80
N ASN A 18 9.11 -22.54 -6.99
CA ASN A 18 7.85 -23.13 -7.46
C ASN A 18 6.68 -22.13 -7.47
N PHE A 19 6.89 -20.86 -7.07
CA PHE A 19 5.86 -19.83 -7.22
C PHE A 19 5.64 -19.55 -8.71
N SER A 20 4.38 -19.41 -9.10
CA SER A 20 4.04 -18.96 -10.45
C SER A 20 4.65 -17.56 -10.71
N PRO A 21 5.03 -17.22 -11.96
CA PRO A 21 5.59 -15.91 -12.30
C PRO A 21 4.75 -14.73 -11.79
N ASN A 22 3.42 -14.87 -11.79
CA ASN A 22 2.49 -13.87 -11.27
C ASN A 22 2.61 -13.67 -9.75
N ALA A 23 2.87 -14.74 -9.00
CA ALA A 23 3.01 -14.66 -7.56
C ALA A 23 4.35 -14.01 -7.17
N CYS A 24 5.43 -14.23 -7.95
CA CYS A 24 6.68 -13.48 -7.79
C CYS A 24 6.48 -11.98 -8.08
N MET A 25 5.76 -11.62 -9.14
CA MET A 25 5.40 -10.22 -9.41
C MET A 25 4.58 -9.59 -8.28
N PHE A 26 3.65 -10.35 -7.70
CA PHE A 26 2.87 -9.89 -6.54
C PHE A 26 3.76 -9.66 -5.32
N LEU A 27 4.71 -10.55 -5.03
CA LEU A 27 5.67 -10.38 -3.93
C LEU A 27 6.54 -9.12 -4.12
N ILE A 28 7.03 -8.87 -5.33
CA ILE A 28 7.76 -7.65 -5.67
C ILE A 28 6.87 -6.42 -5.43
N TYR A 29 5.62 -6.47 -5.87
CA TYR A 29 4.67 -5.39 -5.64
C TYR A 29 4.42 -5.12 -4.14
N VAL A 30 4.19 -6.16 -3.34
CA VAL A 30 4.01 -6.03 -1.88
C VAL A 30 5.26 -5.45 -1.21
N PHE A 31 6.44 -5.86 -1.66
CA PHE A 31 7.71 -5.30 -1.18
C PHE A 31 7.81 -3.79 -1.49
N LEU A 32 7.50 -3.38 -2.72
CA LEU A 32 7.49 -1.96 -3.12
C LEU A 32 6.48 -1.13 -2.30
N ILE A 33 5.27 -1.65 -2.08
CA ILE A 33 4.24 -0.97 -1.28
C ILE A 33 4.70 -0.84 0.18
N SER A 34 5.27 -1.89 0.76
CA SER A 34 5.77 -1.87 2.14
C SER A 34 6.91 -0.88 2.31
N PHE A 35 7.84 -0.84 1.34
CA PHE A 35 8.91 0.14 1.31
C PHE A 35 8.36 1.57 1.22
N ASN A 36 7.39 1.80 0.33
CA ASN A 36 6.71 3.09 0.21
C ASN A 36 6.06 3.53 1.53
N LEU A 37 5.36 2.63 2.22
CA LEU A 37 4.71 2.89 3.50
C LEU A 37 5.70 3.36 4.57
N GLY A 38 6.88 2.71 4.64
CA GLY A 38 7.96 3.11 5.54
C GLY A 38 8.52 4.49 5.21
N VAL A 39 8.83 4.73 3.93
CA VAL A 39 9.32 6.02 3.44
C VAL A 39 8.31 7.14 3.72
N TYR A 40 7.04 6.90 3.39
CA TYR A 40 5.95 7.85 3.62
C TYR A 40 5.84 8.24 5.09
N LYS A 41 5.79 7.26 6.01
CA LYS A 41 5.59 7.52 7.44
C LYS A 41 6.69 8.40 8.05
N VAL A 42 7.93 8.27 7.57
CA VAL A 42 9.07 9.05 8.05
C VAL A 42 9.17 10.40 7.35
N ILE A 43 9.23 10.40 6.01
CA ILE A 43 9.46 11.63 5.24
C ILE A 43 8.26 12.58 5.38
N PHE A 44 7.03 12.08 5.34
CA PHE A 44 5.86 12.93 5.45
C PHE A 44 5.74 13.58 6.83
N ASN A 45 6.07 12.85 7.90
CA ASN A 45 6.12 13.42 9.25
C ASN A 45 7.13 14.57 9.32
N LEU A 46 8.36 14.36 8.84
CA LEU A 46 9.39 15.39 8.78
C LEU A 46 9.00 16.57 7.87
N TYR A 47 8.29 16.32 6.77
CA TYR A 47 7.81 17.33 5.85
C TYR A 47 6.83 18.29 6.52
N ILE A 48 5.84 17.74 7.24
CA ILE A 48 4.83 18.53 7.97
C ILE A 48 5.49 19.34 9.09
N LEU A 49 6.40 18.74 9.86
CA LEU A 49 7.13 19.46 10.91
C LEU A 49 8.00 20.58 10.33
N ARG A 50 8.67 20.34 9.20
CA ARG A 50 9.51 21.34 8.53
C ARG A 50 8.72 22.49 7.92
N LEU A 51 7.46 22.26 7.54
CA LEU A 51 6.53 23.31 7.13
C LEU A 51 6.09 24.22 8.29
N GLY A 52 6.48 23.89 9.54
CA GLY A 52 6.06 24.62 10.73
C GLY A 52 4.65 24.27 11.20
N TYR A 53 4.08 23.16 10.69
CA TYR A 53 2.79 22.66 11.17
C TYR A 53 2.95 21.89 12.48
N THR A 54 1.92 21.96 13.32
CA THR A 54 1.87 21.28 14.62
C THR A 54 1.59 19.78 14.45
N GLU A 55 1.98 19.00 15.46
CA GLU A 55 1.70 17.57 15.53
C GLU A 55 0.18 17.27 15.48
N ASP A 56 -0.66 18.18 15.97
CA ASP A 56 -2.12 18.08 15.87
C ASP A 56 -2.60 18.00 14.42
N PHE A 57 -2.02 18.80 13.52
CA PHE A 57 -2.38 18.77 12.10
C PHE A 57 -1.93 17.46 11.44
N LEU A 58 -0.76 16.96 11.81
CA LEU A 58 -0.29 15.64 11.35
C LEU A 58 -1.25 14.54 11.81
N GLY A 59 -1.67 14.56 13.09
CA GLY A 59 -2.64 13.62 13.64
C GLY A 59 -3.99 13.68 12.91
N LEU A 60 -4.44 14.87 12.55
CA LEU A 60 -5.65 15.09 11.76
C LEU A 60 -5.51 14.48 10.36
N ILE A 61 -4.40 14.74 9.65
CA ILE A 61 -4.12 14.15 8.33
C ILE A 61 -4.12 12.62 8.37
N LEU A 62 -3.45 12.04 9.38
CA LEU A 62 -3.41 10.58 9.57
C LEU A 62 -4.80 10.02 9.83
N SER A 63 -5.60 10.70 10.66
CA SER A 63 -6.98 10.32 10.95
C SER A 63 -7.86 10.35 9.70
N LEU A 64 -7.77 11.42 8.90
CA LEU A 64 -8.47 11.52 7.62
C LEU A 64 -8.07 10.39 6.66
N THR A 65 -6.77 10.06 6.62
CA THR A 65 -6.27 8.95 5.79
C THR A 65 -6.90 7.62 6.23
N SER A 66 -6.95 7.35 7.54
CA SER A 66 -7.55 6.13 8.10
C SER A 66 -9.06 6.06 7.86
N ILE A 67 -9.78 7.15 8.09
CA ILE A 67 -11.23 7.25 7.85
C ILE A 67 -11.52 7.05 6.36
N SER A 68 -10.76 7.73 5.49
CA SER A 68 -10.86 7.56 4.04
C SER A 68 -10.64 6.11 3.65
N THR A 69 -9.56 5.48 4.13
CA THR A 69 -9.27 4.07 3.86
C THR A 69 -10.44 3.17 4.26
N GLY A 70 -11.03 3.40 5.44
CA GLY A 70 -12.20 2.66 5.92
C GLY A 70 -13.44 2.87 5.05
N VAL A 71 -13.80 4.12 4.73
CA VAL A 71 -14.98 4.45 3.92
C VAL A 71 -14.83 3.93 2.49
N PHE A 72 -13.64 4.09 1.90
CA PHE A 72 -13.37 3.64 0.54
C PHE A 72 -13.10 2.14 0.43
N SER A 73 -12.98 1.39 1.53
CA SER A 73 -12.80 -0.07 1.48
C SER A 73 -13.96 -0.79 0.79
N ILE A 74 -15.20 -0.36 1.05
CA ILE A 74 -16.42 -0.93 0.47
C ILE A 74 -16.47 -0.72 -1.06
N PRO A 75 -16.40 0.53 -1.59
CA PRO A 75 -16.40 0.72 -3.03
C PRO A 75 -15.17 0.10 -3.69
N SER A 76 -14.02 0.08 -3.01
CA SER A 76 -12.81 -0.58 -3.52
C SER A 76 -13.00 -2.07 -3.76
N ALA A 77 -13.74 -2.77 -2.89
CA ALA A 77 -14.10 -4.17 -3.08
C ALA A 77 -14.97 -4.37 -4.33
N ILE A 78 -15.99 -3.54 -4.51
CA ILE A 78 -16.86 -3.59 -5.69
C ILE A 78 -16.07 -3.31 -6.99
N ILE A 79 -15.16 -2.33 -6.96
CA ILE A 79 -14.27 -2.01 -8.10
C ILE A 79 -13.34 -3.17 -8.40
N CYS A 80 -12.78 -3.83 -7.37
CA CYS A 80 -11.95 -5.02 -7.52
C CYS A 80 -12.69 -6.15 -8.23
N ASP A 81 -13.93 -6.42 -7.83
CA ASP A 81 -14.75 -7.49 -8.41
C ASP A 81 -15.16 -7.19 -9.86
N ARG A 82 -15.41 -5.91 -10.19
CA ARG A 82 -15.85 -5.50 -11.55
C ARG A 82 -14.73 -5.33 -12.56
N MET A 83 -13.63 -4.67 -12.19
CA MET A 83 -12.54 -4.35 -13.12
C MET A 83 -11.50 -5.47 -13.24
N GLY A 84 -11.53 -6.42 -12.30
CA GLY A 84 -10.56 -7.50 -12.19
C GLY A 84 -9.28 -7.05 -11.49
N ARG A 85 -8.70 -7.95 -10.69
CA ARG A 85 -7.59 -7.67 -9.76
C ARG A 85 -6.39 -6.98 -10.39
N LYS A 86 -5.92 -7.43 -11.55
CA LYS A 86 -4.72 -6.85 -12.18
C LYS A 86 -4.90 -5.37 -12.52
N ARG A 87 -6.09 -4.98 -13.00
CA ARG A 87 -6.39 -3.58 -13.35
C ARG A 87 -6.57 -2.74 -12.10
N THR A 88 -7.26 -3.27 -11.09
CA THR A 88 -7.46 -2.59 -9.81
C THR A 88 -6.14 -2.33 -9.09
N LEU A 89 -5.21 -3.27 -9.14
CA LEU A 89 -3.85 -3.14 -8.56
C LEU A 89 -3.00 -2.09 -9.30
N LEU A 90 -3.11 -2.00 -10.62
CA LEU A 90 -2.45 -0.93 -11.38
C LEU A 90 -3.07 0.43 -11.10
N LEU A 91 -4.39 0.50 -11.00
CA LEU A 91 -5.14 1.72 -10.72
C LEU A 91 -4.81 2.25 -9.32
N SER A 92 -4.72 1.38 -8.32
CA SER A 92 -4.29 1.74 -6.97
C SER A 92 -2.83 2.19 -6.93
N CYS A 93 -1.94 1.60 -7.72
CA CYS A 93 -0.56 2.06 -7.81
C CYS A 93 -0.48 3.47 -8.41
N LEU A 94 -1.23 3.73 -9.50
CA LEU A 94 -1.29 5.04 -10.14
C LEU A 94 -1.86 6.11 -9.21
N LEU A 95 -2.96 5.84 -8.52
CA LEU A 95 -3.55 6.77 -7.55
C LEU A 95 -2.58 7.05 -6.39
N LEU A 96 -1.85 6.04 -5.92
CA LEU A 96 -0.90 6.19 -4.83
C LEU A 96 0.25 7.12 -5.24
N ILE A 97 0.86 6.87 -6.40
CA ILE A 97 1.96 7.69 -6.93
C ILE A 97 1.49 9.13 -7.12
N LEU A 98 0.32 9.32 -7.72
CA LEU A 98 -0.24 10.65 -7.96
C LEU A 98 -0.48 11.39 -6.63
N SER A 99 -1.09 10.72 -5.65
CA SER A 99 -1.34 11.29 -4.33
C SER A 99 -0.05 11.73 -3.65
N LEU A 100 1.01 10.90 -3.70
CA LEU A 100 2.30 11.22 -3.08
C LEU A 100 3.01 12.40 -3.75
N ILE A 101 3.03 12.45 -5.09
CA ILE A 101 3.64 13.58 -5.82
C ILE A 101 3.03 14.88 -5.34
N PHE A 102 1.70 14.96 -5.32
CA PHE A 102 1.01 16.17 -4.87
C PHE A 102 1.21 16.45 -3.38
N LEU A 103 1.26 15.42 -2.53
CA LEU A 103 1.47 15.58 -1.10
C LEU A 103 2.84 16.23 -0.78
N TYR A 104 3.88 15.87 -1.53
CA TYR A 104 5.24 16.40 -1.30
C TYR A 104 5.48 17.73 -2.01
N THR A 105 4.78 18.01 -3.12
CA THR A 105 4.90 19.29 -3.83
C THR A 105 4.10 20.40 -3.14
N THR A 106 3.00 20.06 -2.46
CA THR A 106 2.04 21.07 -1.99
C THR A 106 2.24 21.45 -0.53
N THR A 107 2.33 22.75 -0.26
CA THR A 107 2.48 23.29 1.09
C THR A 107 1.17 23.75 1.74
N ILE A 108 0.08 23.83 0.96
CA ILE A 108 -1.23 24.33 1.39
C ILE A 108 -2.01 23.27 2.18
N LYS A 109 -2.51 23.63 3.38
CA LYS A 109 -3.21 22.72 4.30
C LYS A 109 -4.39 21.98 3.68
N GLU A 110 -5.24 22.68 2.93
CA GLU A 110 -6.44 22.08 2.34
C GLU A 110 -6.10 21.06 1.25
N MET A 111 -5.10 21.36 0.42
CA MET A 111 -4.63 20.42 -0.59
C MET A 111 -3.96 19.20 0.06
N LEU A 112 -3.19 19.40 1.14
CA LEU A 112 -2.63 18.31 1.95
C LEU A 112 -3.74 17.39 2.49
N ALA A 113 -4.84 17.95 2.99
CA ALA A 113 -5.99 17.17 3.46
C ALA A 113 -6.71 16.44 2.30
N PHE A 114 -6.90 17.09 1.16
CA PHE A 114 -7.53 16.46 0.00
C PHE A 114 -6.71 15.28 -0.54
N PHE A 115 -5.40 15.46 -0.70
CA PHE A 115 -4.51 14.42 -1.20
C PHE A 115 -4.25 13.31 -0.18
N SER A 116 -4.39 13.57 1.12
CA SER A 116 -4.34 12.50 2.14
C SER A 116 -5.58 11.60 2.10
N ILE A 117 -6.76 12.17 1.83
CA ILE A 117 -7.97 11.39 1.54
C ILE A 117 -7.76 10.53 0.30
N LEU A 118 -7.19 11.11 -0.78
CA LEU A 118 -6.92 10.38 -2.02
C LEU A 118 -5.92 9.24 -1.80
N TYR A 119 -4.88 9.48 -1.00
CA TYR A 119 -3.93 8.45 -0.58
C TYR A 119 -4.62 7.34 0.22
N GLY A 120 -5.52 7.68 1.15
CA GLY A 120 -6.33 6.71 1.90
C GLY A 120 -7.22 5.86 1.00
N ALA A 121 -7.90 6.48 0.02
CA ALA A 121 -8.71 5.75 -0.97
C ALA A 121 -7.84 4.78 -1.77
N SER A 122 -6.65 5.23 -2.21
CA SER A 122 -5.69 4.38 -2.91
C SER A 122 -5.20 3.20 -2.07
N SER A 123 -4.96 3.43 -0.78
CA SER A 123 -4.58 2.40 0.18
C SER A 123 -5.67 1.33 0.32
N ALA A 124 -6.94 1.74 0.34
CA ALA A 124 -8.08 0.82 0.39
C ALA A 124 -8.10 -0.15 -0.79
N LEU A 125 -7.87 0.33 -2.02
CA LEU A 125 -7.76 -0.54 -3.19
C LEU A 125 -6.60 -1.54 -3.06
N ASN A 126 -5.44 -1.10 -2.55
CA ASN A 126 -4.27 -1.98 -2.37
C ASN A 126 -4.57 -3.10 -1.36
N ILE A 127 -5.17 -2.78 -0.21
CA ILE A 127 -5.49 -3.76 0.85
C ILE A 127 -6.48 -4.82 0.34
N VAL A 128 -7.55 -4.38 -0.33
CA VAL A 128 -8.59 -5.29 -0.83
C VAL A 128 -8.08 -6.15 -1.98
N THR A 129 -7.29 -5.59 -2.89
CA THR A 129 -6.74 -6.36 -4.03
C THR A 129 -5.68 -7.34 -3.57
N GLY A 130 -4.88 -6.99 -2.55
CA GLY A 130 -3.86 -7.86 -1.99
C GLY A 130 -4.46 -9.11 -1.32
N SER A 131 -5.46 -8.94 -0.45
CA SER A 131 -6.12 -10.05 0.24
C SER A 131 -6.85 -10.99 -0.71
N THR A 132 -7.54 -10.42 -1.69
CA THR A 132 -8.26 -11.17 -2.71
C THR A 132 -7.27 -11.96 -3.57
N PHE A 133 -6.20 -11.36 -4.10
CA PHE A 133 -5.19 -12.04 -4.92
C PHE A 133 -4.58 -13.27 -4.23
N MET A 134 -4.25 -13.15 -2.94
CA MET A 134 -3.73 -14.26 -2.15
C MET A 134 -4.75 -15.39 -1.99
N LEU A 135 -6.04 -15.07 -1.84
CA LEU A 135 -7.13 -16.04 -1.74
C LEU A 135 -7.29 -16.89 -3.01
N GLU A 136 -7.21 -16.30 -4.21
CA GLU A 136 -7.34 -17.07 -5.47
C GLU A 136 -6.12 -17.96 -5.75
N ASN A 137 -4.93 -17.55 -5.30
CA ASN A 137 -3.71 -18.34 -5.48
C ASN A 137 -3.51 -19.36 -4.34
N SER A 138 -4.39 -19.37 -3.34
CA SER A 138 -4.44 -20.34 -2.25
C SER A 138 -5.58 -21.33 -2.51
N LYS A 139 -5.45 -22.18 -3.54
CA LYS A 139 -6.22 -23.43 -3.61
C LYS A 139 -5.47 -24.50 -2.81
N PRO A 140 -6.18 -25.41 -2.10
CA PRO A 140 -5.58 -26.48 -1.32
C PRO A 140 -4.74 -27.45 -2.15
#